data_AF-A0A0N8WJM5-F1
#
_entry.id   AF-A0A0N8WJM5-F1
#
_cell.length_a   1.000
_cell.length_b   1.000
_cell.length_c   1.000
_cell.angle_alpha   90.00
_cell.angle_beta   90.00
_cell.angle_gamma   90.00
#
_symmetry.space_group_name_H-M   'P 1'
#
loop_
_entity.id
_entity.type
_entity.pdbx_description
1 polymer ?
#
loop_
_entity_poly.entity_id
_entity_poly.type
_entity_poly.pdbx_seq_one_letter_code
_entity_poly.pdbx_strand_id
1 'polypeptide(L)'
;MVASGSCLERNAWICGDYVETRSDELQAALREHVSLTLSAVAIGLVIAVPLVLLARRWRFAVAWISGLANILYTVPSLAFFALLLPVTGLSTTTVRIGLVAYTLVILFRGLLAGLDSVPADVRDAARGMGYGPLRLLVTVEIPLALPAIMAAIRVATVSTIALVTVGATIGHGGLGDLIYDGLTSSFKSEVLTASVLCVALAIVADLLLVALQWLLTPWRRGRRTRAGRAVGPPSAGSPAASPPAASPLPPQGTAA
;
A
#
# COMPACT_ATOMS: atom_id res chain seq x y z
N MET A 1 38.79 -33.27 -20.19
CA MET A 1 38.44 -31.87 -20.47
C MET A 1 36.97 -31.69 -20.13
N VAL A 2 36.68 -31.21 -18.91
CA VAL A 2 35.31 -30.91 -18.47
C VAL A 2 34.90 -29.64 -19.20
N ALA A 3 33.93 -29.73 -20.11
CA ALA A 3 33.21 -28.57 -20.57
C ALA A 3 32.42 -28.05 -19.37
N SER A 4 33.00 -27.11 -18.63
CA SER A 4 32.29 -26.31 -17.65
C SER A 4 31.36 -25.38 -18.42
N GLY A 5 30.22 -25.91 -18.88
CA GLY A 5 29.19 -25.11 -19.55
C GLY A 5 28.88 -23.89 -18.69
N SER A 6 28.71 -22.73 -19.30
CA SER A 6 28.49 -21.48 -18.56
C SER A 6 27.25 -21.60 -17.63
N CYS A 7 27.13 -20.75 -16.61
CA CYS A 7 25.95 -20.79 -15.72
C CYS A 7 24.63 -20.57 -16.49
N LEU A 8 24.72 -19.96 -17.68
CA LEU A 8 23.66 -19.81 -18.68
C LEU A 8 23.24 -21.16 -19.30
N GLU A 9 24.19 -21.98 -19.73
CA GLU A 9 23.91 -23.31 -20.32
C GLU A 9 23.32 -24.28 -19.29
N ARG A 10 23.73 -24.18 -18.03
CA ARG A 10 23.19 -25.00 -16.94
C ARG A 10 21.84 -24.52 -16.40
N ASN A 11 21.33 -23.38 -16.87
CA ASN A 11 20.12 -22.73 -16.35
C ASN A 11 20.12 -22.67 -14.80
N ALA A 12 21.27 -22.27 -14.25
CA ALA A 12 21.44 -22.18 -12.80
C ALA A 12 20.59 -21.03 -12.25
N TRP A 13 20.08 -21.19 -11.02
CA TRP A 13 19.27 -20.15 -10.37
C TRP A 13 20.05 -18.84 -10.16
N ILE A 14 21.35 -18.92 -9.88
CA ILE A 14 22.23 -17.78 -9.65
C ILE A 14 23.32 -17.79 -10.73
N CYS A 15 23.35 -16.75 -11.56
CA CYS A 15 24.32 -16.60 -12.64
C CYS A 15 24.74 -15.13 -12.73
N GLY A 16 25.96 -14.83 -12.29
CA GLY A 16 26.52 -13.47 -12.37
C GLY A 16 26.67 -13.01 -13.83
N ASP A 17 27.03 -13.94 -14.72
CA ASP A 17 27.20 -13.68 -16.15
C ASP A 17 25.91 -13.14 -16.81
N TYR A 18 24.73 -13.57 -16.34
CA TYR A 18 23.44 -13.06 -16.84
C TYR A 18 23.27 -11.57 -16.54
N VAL A 19 23.66 -11.12 -15.34
CA VAL A 19 23.53 -9.72 -14.94
C VAL A 19 24.49 -8.82 -15.73
N GLU A 20 25.71 -9.29 -16.00
CA GLU A 20 26.69 -8.53 -16.79
C GLU A 20 26.34 -8.50 -18.29
N THR A 21 25.85 -9.60 -18.86
CA THR A 21 25.51 -9.64 -20.29
C THR A 21 24.17 -9.00 -20.64
N ARG A 22 23.20 -9.01 -19.72
CA ARG A 22 21.85 -8.42 -19.91
C ARG A 22 21.61 -7.15 -19.10
N SER A 23 22.68 -6.45 -18.71
CA SER A 23 22.60 -5.23 -17.89
C SER A 23 21.75 -4.14 -18.54
N ASP A 24 21.84 -3.98 -19.87
CA ASP A 24 21.13 -2.93 -20.60
C ASP A 24 19.62 -3.18 -20.62
N GLU A 25 19.20 -4.43 -20.81
CA GLU A 25 17.80 -4.84 -20.74
C GLU A 25 17.24 -4.66 -19.32
N LEU A 26 17.99 -5.09 -18.29
CA LEU A 26 17.61 -4.91 -16.89
C LEU A 26 17.45 -3.41 -16.53
N GLN A 27 18.36 -2.55 -17.00
CA GLN A 27 18.27 -1.12 -16.77
C GLN A 27 17.08 -0.48 -17.50
N ALA A 28 16.82 -0.87 -18.74
CA ALA A 28 15.67 -0.39 -19.50
C ALA A 28 14.35 -0.79 -18.81
N ALA A 29 14.22 -2.07 -18.46
CA ALA A 29 13.06 -2.61 -17.75
C ALA A 29 12.85 -1.95 -16.39
N LEU A 30 13.92 -1.67 -15.64
CA LEU A 30 13.84 -0.97 -14.37
C LEU A 30 13.38 0.48 -14.53
N ARG A 31 13.91 1.21 -15.53
CA ARG A 31 13.48 2.59 -15.82
C ARG A 31 12.00 2.64 -16.21
N GLU A 32 11.55 1.71 -17.04
CA GLU A 32 10.14 1.62 -17.42
C GLU A 32 9.26 1.33 -16.20
N HIS A 33 9.65 0.35 -15.38
CA HIS A 33 8.91 -0.02 -14.17
C HIS A 33 8.78 1.14 -13.19
N VAL A 34 9.87 1.89 -12.96
CA VAL A 34 9.88 3.09 -12.12
C VAL A 34 9.02 4.20 -12.73
N SER A 35 9.13 4.45 -14.04
CA SER A 35 8.35 5.48 -14.73
C SER A 35 6.84 5.21 -14.65
N LEU A 36 6.42 3.97 -14.90
CA LEU A 36 5.02 3.55 -14.79
C LEU A 36 4.50 3.70 -13.36
N THR A 37 5.27 3.20 -12.38
CA THR A 37 4.91 3.31 -10.96
C THR A 37 4.77 4.76 -10.53
N LEU A 38 5.79 5.58 -10.80
CA LEU A 38 5.84 6.98 -10.35
C LEU A 38 4.73 7.80 -11.00
N SER A 39 4.51 7.64 -12.31
CA SER A 39 3.45 8.35 -13.02
C SER A 39 2.06 7.93 -12.50
N ALA A 40 1.83 6.64 -12.28
CA ALA A 40 0.55 6.14 -11.76
C ALA A 40 0.26 6.65 -10.34
N VAL A 41 1.24 6.59 -9.44
CA VAL A 41 1.10 7.09 -8.06
C VAL A 41 0.94 8.60 -8.03
N ALA A 42 1.72 9.35 -8.81
CA ALA A 42 1.62 10.81 -8.85
C ALA A 42 0.26 11.28 -9.37
N ILE A 43 -0.19 10.74 -10.51
CA ILE A 43 -1.50 11.07 -11.09
C ILE A 43 -2.62 10.63 -10.14
N GLY A 44 -2.53 9.42 -9.59
CA GLY A 44 -3.48 8.90 -8.62
C GLY A 44 -3.58 9.80 -7.39
N LEU A 45 -2.47 10.30 -6.86
CA LEU A 45 -2.44 11.20 -5.70
C LEU A 45 -3.05 12.56 -6.01
N VAL A 46 -2.69 13.15 -7.15
CA VAL A 46 -3.24 14.44 -7.62
C VAL A 46 -4.75 14.38 -7.78
N ILE A 47 -5.30 13.24 -8.20
CA ILE A 47 -6.76 13.04 -8.33
C ILE A 47 -7.39 12.66 -6.98
N ALA A 48 -6.76 11.80 -6.18
CA ALA A 48 -7.31 11.31 -4.92
C ALA A 48 -7.50 12.42 -3.88
N VAL A 49 -6.54 13.34 -3.78
CA VAL A 49 -6.59 14.46 -2.81
C VAL A 49 -7.85 15.32 -2.97
N PRO A 50 -8.13 15.95 -4.13
CA PRO A 50 -9.33 16.75 -4.31
C PRO A 50 -10.61 15.90 -4.18
N LEU A 51 -10.56 14.64 -4.63
CA LEU A 51 -11.71 13.74 -4.55
C LEU A 51 -12.10 13.42 -3.10
N VAL A 52 -11.12 13.18 -2.23
CA VAL A 52 -11.34 12.99 -0.79
C VAL A 52 -11.84 14.26 -0.12
N LEU A 53 -11.28 15.42 -0.46
CA LEU A 53 -11.74 16.71 0.09
C LEU A 53 -13.19 17.02 -0.31
N LEU A 54 -13.56 16.73 -1.55
CA LEU A 54 -14.93 16.89 -2.04
C LEU A 54 -15.88 15.87 -1.39
N ALA A 55 -15.45 14.62 -1.28
CA ALA A 55 -16.24 13.57 -0.64
C ALA A 55 -16.54 13.90 0.83
N ARG A 56 -15.58 14.45 1.57
CA ARG A 56 -15.81 14.89 2.96
C ARG A 56 -16.82 16.03 3.08
N ARG A 57 -16.99 16.84 2.04
CA ARG A 57 -18.02 17.89 2.01
C ARG A 57 -19.41 17.32 1.76
N TRP A 58 -19.52 16.26 0.97
CA TRP A 58 -20.79 15.63 0.59
C TRP A 58 -20.83 14.15 0.97
N ARG A 59 -21.50 13.80 2.06
CA ARG A 59 -21.59 12.41 2.56
C ARG A 59 -22.07 11.41 1.50
N PHE A 60 -22.91 11.85 0.57
CA PHE A 60 -23.35 11.03 -0.56
C PHE A 60 -22.21 10.67 -1.52
N ALA A 61 -21.29 11.60 -1.80
CA ALA A 61 -20.15 11.35 -2.67
C ALA A 61 -19.23 10.27 -2.08
N VAL A 62 -19.07 10.20 -0.74
CA VAL A 62 -18.34 9.11 -0.08
C VAL A 62 -18.96 7.75 -0.42
N ALA A 63 -20.28 7.62 -0.32
CA ALA A 63 -20.98 6.37 -0.60
C ALA A 63 -20.81 5.94 -2.08
N TRP A 64 -20.98 6.86 -3.02
CA TRP A 64 -20.81 6.57 -4.45
C TRP A 64 -19.38 6.21 -4.82
N ILE A 65 -18.40 7.00 -4.42
CA ILE A 65 -17.00 6.78 -4.77
C ILE A 65 -16.51 5.47 -4.12
N SER A 66 -16.91 5.20 -2.87
CA SER A 66 -16.58 3.94 -2.18
C SER A 66 -17.26 2.74 -2.83
N GLY A 67 -18.51 2.89 -3.29
CA GLY A 67 -19.22 1.85 -4.04
C GLY A 67 -18.53 1.54 -5.36
N LEU A 68 -18.16 2.56 -6.13
CA LEU A 68 -17.43 2.40 -7.39
C LEU A 68 -16.05 1.78 -7.16
N ALA A 69 -15.35 2.20 -6.10
CA ALA A 69 -14.08 1.61 -5.69
C ALA A 69 -14.22 0.14 -5.29
N ASN A 70 -15.32 -0.26 -4.65
CA ASN A 70 -15.60 -1.67 -4.34
C ASN A 70 -15.79 -2.48 -5.62
N ILE A 71 -16.62 -2.00 -6.55
CA ILE A 71 -16.84 -2.66 -7.84
C ILE A 71 -15.51 -2.83 -8.57
N LEU A 72 -14.72 -1.76 -8.71
CA LEU A 72 -13.45 -1.82 -9.41
C LEU A 72 -12.45 -2.79 -8.74
N TYR A 73 -12.45 -2.85 -7.41
CA TYR A 73 -11.58 -3.77 -6.67
C TYR A 73 -12.02 -5.24 -6.77
N THR A 74 -13.30 -5.51 -7.06
CA THR A 74 -13.77 -6.89 -7.33
C THR A 74 -13.38 -7.38 -8.72
N VAL A 75 -13.10 -6.46 -9.66
CA VAL A 75 -12.61 -6.82 -10.98
C VAL A 75 -11.13 -7.22 -10.85
N PRO A 76 -10.72 -8.41 -11.32
CA PRO A 76 -9.31 -8.77 -11.40
C PRO A 76 -8.57 -7.80 -12.33
N SER A 77 -7.35 -7.41 -11.96
CA SER A 77 -6.55 -6.47 -12.75
C SER A 77 -6.36 -6.91 -14.20
N LEU A 78 -6.17 -8.21 -14.41
CA LEU A 78 -6.01 -8.82 -15.74
C LEU A 78 -7.27 -8.65 -16.61
N ALA A 79 -8.46 -8.77 -15.99
CA ALA A 79 -9.74 -8.54 -16.68
C ALA A 79 -9.97 -7.04 -16.96
N PHE A 80 -9.58 -6.17 -16.03
CA PHE A 80 -9.67 -4.72 -16.22
C PHE A 80 -8.82 -4.25 -17.41
N PHE A 81 -7.61 -4.80 -17.53
CA PHE A 81 -6.75 -4.56 -18.68
C PHE A 81 -7.38 -5.02 -19.99
N ALA A 82 -7.96 -6.24 -20.03
CA ALA A 82 -8.66 -6.74 -21.20
C ALA A 82 -9.84 -5.82 -21.62
N LEU A 83 -10.54 -5.22 -20.67
CA LEU A 83 -11.63 -4.27 -20.91
C LEU A 83 -11.14 -2.96 -21.54
N LEU A 84 -9.91 -2.52 -21.24
CA LEU A 84 -9.33 -1.29 -21.77
C LEU A 84 -8.78 -1.44 -23.20
N LEU A 85 -8.43 -2.66 -23.62
CA LEU A 85 -7.82 -2.94 -24.92
C LEU A 85 -8.64 -2.41 -26.12
N PRO A 86 -9.97 -2.61 -26.22
CA PRO A 86 -10.74 -2.10 -27.36
C PRO A 86 -10.75 -0.57 -27.45
N VAL A 87 -10.54 0.12 -26.33
CA VAL A 87 -10.62 1.59 -26.25
C VAL A 87 -9.25 2.23 -26.48
N THR A 88 -8.19 1.62 -25.97
CA THR A 88 -6.85 2.23 -25.88
C THR A 88 -5.76 1.47 -26.64
N GLY A 89 -6.05 0.24 -27.07
CA GLY A 89 -5.11 -0.62 -27.79
C GLY A 89 -4.04 -1.26 -26.91
N LEU A 90 -3.08 -1.92 -27.56
CA LEU A 90 -1.86 -2.44 -26.92
C LEU A 90 -0.84 -1.32 -26.79
N SER A 91 -0.90 -0.56 -25.69
CA SER A 91 -0.07 0.62 -25.48
C SER A 91 0.29 0.83 -24.01
N THR A 92 1.40 1.51 -23.74
CA THR A 92 1.84 1.86 -22.38
C THR A 92 0.80 2.72 -21.66
N THR A 93 0.00 3.45 -22.43
CA THR A 93 -1.13 4.23 -21.94
C THR A 93 -2.22 3.35 -21.30
N THR A 94 -2.50 2.18 -21.88
CA THR A 94 -3.48 1.21 -21.38
C THR A 94 -3.10 0.72 -19.98
N VAL A 95 -1.83 0.31 -19.82
CA VAL A 95 -1.29 -0.09 -18.52
C VAL A 95 -1.35 1.07 -17.54
N ARG A 96 -0.91 2.27 -17.95
CA ARG A 96 -0.92 3.46 -17.10
C ARG A 96 -2.31 3.82 -16.59
N ILE A 97 -3.35 3.75 -17.44
CA ILE A 97 -4.75 3.99 -17.04
C ILE A 97 -5.20 2.97 -16.00
N GLY A 98 -4.89 1.68 -16.22
CA GLY A 98 -5.16 0.62 -15.25
C GLY A 98 -4.50 0.88 -13.91
N LEU A 99 -3.20 1.16 -13.92
CA LEU A 99 -2.43 1.46 -12.73
C LEU A 99 -2.99 2.68 -11.98
N VAL A 100 -3.32 3.77 -12.69
CA VAL A 100 -3.92 4.97 -12.08
C VAL A 100 -5.26 4.63 -11.43
N ALA A 101 -6.12 3.84 -12.08
CA ALA A 101 -7.43 3.49 -11.56
C ALA A 101 -7.34 2.69 -10.25
N TYR A 102 -6.51 1.66 -10.18
CA TYR A 102 -6.30 0.90 -8.95
C TYR A 102 -5.59 1.72 -7.87
N THR A 103 -4.58 2.50 -8.26
CA THR A 103 -3.85 3.37 -7.32
C THR A 103 -4.77 4.42 -6.71
N LEU A 104 -5.69 4.99 -7.51
CA LEU A 104 -6.71 5.93 -7.06
C LEU A 104 -7.64 5.30 -6.02
N VAL A 105 -8.07 4.05 -6.22
CA VAL A 105 -8.91 3.32 -5.24
C VAL A 105 -8.18 3.17 -3.90
N ILE A 106 -6.92 2.72 -3.93
CA ILE A 106 -6.13 2.51 -2.72
C ILE A 106 -5.88 3.84 -2.00
N LEU A 107 -5.44 4.87 -2.74
CA LEU A 107 -5.17 6.19 -2.19
C LEU A 107 -6.44 6.83 -1.63
N PHE A 108 -7.56 6.79 -2.34
CA PHE A 108 -8.82 7.39 -1.86
C PHE A 108 -9.23 6.80 -0.51
N ARG A 109 -9.24 5.47 -0.37
CA ARG A 109 -9.59 4.80 0.88
C ARG A 109 -8.62 5.13 2.01
N GLY A 110 -7.32 5.08 1.73
CA GLY A 110 -6.30 5.35 2.72
C GLY A 110 -6.24 6.81 3.17
N LEU A 111 -6.41 7.76 2.25
CA LEU A 111 -6.46 9.19 2.55
C LEU A 111 -7.73 9.56 3.32
N LEU A 112 -8.89 9.01 2.95
CA LEU A 112 -10.15 9.23 3.66
C LEU A 112 -10.05 8.70 5.10
N ALA A 113 -9.60 7.45 5.27
CA ALA A 113 -9.38 6.86 6.58
C ALA A 113 -8.32 7.64 7.40
N GLY A 114 -7.28 8.16 6.76
CA GLY A 114 -6.26 8.98 7.40
C GLY A 114 -6.82 10.29 7.95
N LEU A 115 -7.66 10.99 7.18
CA LEU A 115 -8.30 12.24 7.63
C LEU A 115 -9.38 12.00 8.69
N ASP A 116 -10.10 10.87 8.60
CA ASP A 116 -11.13 10.51 9.59
C ASP A 116 -10.54 9.95 10.90
N SER A 117 -9.24 9.63 10.91
CA SER A 117 -8.53 9.24 12.14
C SER A 117 -8.29 10.40 13.13
N VAL A 118 -8.52 11.65 12.70
CA VAL A 118 -8.39 12.84 13.55
C VAL A 118 -9.58 12.90 14.52
N PRO A 119 -9.35 12.90 15.86
CA PRO A 119 -10.44 12.88 16.84
C PRO A 119 -11.40 14.07 16.68
N ALA A 120 -12.71 13.80 16.79
CA ALA A 120 -13.74 14.82 16.68
C ALA A 120 -13.54 15.95 17.69
N ASP A 121 -13.17 15.61 18.93
CA ASP A 121 -12.92 16.57 20.03
C ASP A 121 -11.86 17.62 19.66
N VAL A 122 -10.81 17.22 18.92
CA VAL A 122 -9.74 18.13 18.47
C VAL A 122 -10.28 19.08 17.39
N ARG A 123 -11.17 18.60 16.52
CA ARG A 123 -11.81 19.41 15.47
C ARG A 123 -12.78 20.41 16.07
N ASP A 124 -13.57 19.99 17.06
CA ASP A 124 -14.55 20.85 17.73
C ASP A 124 -13.88 21.91 18.60
N ALA A 125 -12.80 21.56 19.31
CA ALA A 125 -11.98 22.54 20.02
C ALA A 125 -11.39 23.59 19.08
N ALA A 126 -10.85 23.17 17.92
CA ALA A 126 -10.31 24.10 16.93
C ALA A 126 -11.39 24.99 16.30
N ARG A 127 -12.59 24.48 16.06
CA ARG A 127 -13.74 25.31 15.64
C ARG A 127 -14.14 26.31 16.74
N GLY A 128 -14.15 25.90 18.00
CA GLY A 128 -14.39 26.77 19.16
C GLY A 128 -13.36 27.90 19.29
N MET A 129 -12.13 27.67 18.83
CA MET A 129 -11.07 28.69 18.73
C MET A 129 -11.20 29.61 17.50
N GLY A 130 -12.25 29.48 16.68
CA GLY A 130 -12.50 30.33 15.52
C GLY A 130 -11.77 29.92 14.23
N TYR A 131 -11.25 28.69 14.15
CA TYR A 131 -10.63 28.22 12.90
C TYR A 131 -11.70 27.99 11.81
N GLY A 132 -11.56 28.70 10.68
CA GLY A 132 -12.34 28.43 9.47
C GLY A 132 -12.01 27.06 8.85
N PRO A 133 -12.85 26.52 7.95
CA PRO A 133 -12.74 25.15 7.45
C PRO A 133 -11.40 24.85 6.74
N LEU A 134 -10.89 25.80 5.95
CA LEU A 134 -9.62 25.63 5.24
C LEU A 134 -8.42 25.71 6.19
N ARG A 135 -8.48 26.62 7.17
CA ARG A 135 -7.43 26.79 8.19
C ARG A 135 -7.39 25.61 9.14
N LEU A 136 -8.55 25.08 9.53
CA LEU A 136 -8.70 23.84 10.30
C LEU A 136 -8.05 22.65 9.58
N LEU A 137 -8.36 22.49 8.29
CA LEU A 137 -7.81 21.40 7.48
C LEU A 137 -6.28 21.46 7.41
N VAL A 138 -5.71 22.61 7.02
CA VAL A 138 -4.26 22.73 6.79
C VAL A 138 -3.47 22.78 8.10
N THR A 139 -4.00 23.39 9.15
CA THR A 139 -3.25 23.63 10.39
C THR A 139 -3.41 22.49 11.41
N VAL A 140 -4.56 21.79 11.40
CA VAL A 140 -4.89 20.79 12.42
C VAL A 140 -5.05 19.41 11.80
N GLU A 141 -5.95 19.25 10.83
CA GLU A 141 -6.29 17.92 10.32
C GLU A 141 -5.13 17.29 9.54
N ILE A 142 -4.51 18.01 8.59
CA ILE A 142 -3.41 17.49 7.76
C ILE A 142 -2.20 17.09 8.60
N PRO A 143 -1.67 17.91 9.54
CA PRO A 143 -0.53 17.52 10.36
C PRO A 143 -0.78 16.30 11.25
N LEU A 144 -2.00 16.17 11.80
CA LEU A 144 -2.38 15.02 12.61
C LEU A 144 -2.60 13.76 11.76
N ALA A 145 -3.18 13.90 10.56
CA ALA A 145 -3.44 12.81 9.62
C ALA A 145 -2.19 12.40 8.81
N LEU A 146 -1.15 13.25 8.78
CA LEU A 146 0.05 13.05 7.95
C LEU A 146 0.67 11.65 8.08
N PRO A 147 0.83 11.06 9.29
CA PRO A 147 1.38 9.71 9.41
C PRO A 147 0.50 8.63 8.76
N ALA A 148 -0.83 8.80 8.82
CA ALA A 148 -1.78 7.88 8.21
C ALA A 148 -1.83 8.07 6.68
N ILE A 149 -1.78 9.32 6.20
CA ILE A 149 -1.64 9.65 4.77
C ILE A 149 -0.36 9.04 4.18
N MET A 150 0.78 9.17 4.87
CA MET A 150 2.03 8.55 4.44
C MET A 150 1.96 7.02 4.45
N ALA A 151 1.22 6.42 5.39
CA ALA A 151 0.97 4.97 5.36
C ALA A 151 0.14 4.56 4.13
N ALA A 152 -0.89 5.33 3.77
CA ALA A 152 -1.69 5.10 2.58
C ALA A 152 -0.86 5.20 1.29
N ILE A 153 0.01 6.22 1.18
CA ILE A 153 0.89 6.41 0.01
C ILE A 153 1.88 5.25 -0.14
N ARG A 154 2.45 4.76 0.97
CA ARG A 154 3.35 3.60 0.97
C ARG A 154 2.65 2.33 0.48
N VAL A 155 1.49 2.02 1.05
CA VAL A 155 0.68 0.87 0.61
C VAL A 155 0.33 1.00 -0.87
N ALA A 156 -0.14 2.18 -1.30
CA ALA A 156 -0.44 2.42 -2.71
C ALA A 156 0.78 2.18 -3.59
N THR A 157 1.94 2.72 -3.23
CA THR A 157 3.17 2.58 -4.04
C THR A 157 3.62 1.13 -4.16
N VAL A 158 3.69 0.40 -3.05
CA VAL A 158 4.09 -1.03 -3.06
C VAL A 158 3.08 -1.88 -3.84
N SER A 159 1.78 -1.61 -3.69
CA SER A 159 0.74 -2.28 -4.48
C SER A 159 0.85 -1.93 -5.97
N THR A 160 1.16 -0.68 -6.33
CA THR A 160 1.36 -0.29 -7.74
C THR A 160 2.57 -0.98 -8.34
N ILE A 161 3.69 -1.10 -7.63
CA ILE A 161 4.88 -1.85 -8.09
C ILE A 161 4.51 -3.31 -8.40
N ALA A 162 3.79 -3.96 -7.49
CA ALA A 162 3.28 -5.31 -7.72
C ALA A 162 2.27 -5.39 -8.88
N LEU A 163 1.49 -4.34 -9.11
CA LEU A 163 0.52 -4.32 -10.20
C LEU A 163 1.17 -4.06 -11.57
N VAL A 164 2.27 -3.32 -11.61
CA VAL A 164 3.05 -3.08 -12.84
C VAL A 164 3.56 -4.40 -13.41
N THR A 165 3.95 -5.37 -12.57
CA THR A 165 4.37 -6.70 -13.06
C THR A 165 3.24 -7.44 -13.78
N VAL A 166 1.98 -7.19 -13.42
CA VAL A 166 0.81 -7.75 -14.14
C VAL A 166 0.65 -7.11 -15.52
N GLY A 167 1.09 -5.86 -15.71
CA GLY A 167 1.11 -5.18 -17.01
C GLY A 167 1.94 -5.92 -18.08
N ALA A 168 2.81 -6.85 -17.66
CA ALA A 168 3.58 -7.69 -18.55
C ALA A 168 2.74 -8.59 -19.46
N THR A 169 1.52 -8.93 -19.04
CA THR A 169 0.60 -9.71 -19.90
C THR A 169 0.14 -8.94 -21.14
N ILE A 170 0.37 -7.62 -21.17
CA ILE A 170 0.10 -6.73 -22.32
C ILE A 170 1.41 -6.28 -22.99
N GLY A 171 2.55 -6.80 -22.52
CA GLY A 171 3.89 -6.50 -23.01
C GLY A 171 4.50 -5.20 -22.47
N HIS A 172 3.92 -4.60 -21.42
CA HIS A 172 4.41 -3.35 -20.80
C HIS A 172 4.39 -3.44 -19.27
N GLY A 173 5.21 -4.33 -18.71
CA GLY A 173 5.40 -4.53 -17.26
C GLY A 173 6.77 -4.10 -16.74
N GLY A 174 7.66 -3.61 -17.60
CA GLY A 174 9.05 -3.28 -17.24
C GLY A 174 9.76 -4.54 -16.73
N LEU A 175 10.14 -4.57 -15.44
CA LEU A 175 10.69 -5.79 -14.83
C LEU A 175 9.74 -6.99 -14.90
N GLY A 176 8.43 -6.76 -14.98
CA GLY A 176 7.44 -7.82 -15.18
C GLY A 176 7.58 -8.53 -16.52
N ASP A 177 8.02 -7.84 -17.57
CA ASP A 177 8.20 -8.43 -18.90
C ASP A 177 9.29 -9.49 -18.86
N LEU A 178 10.42 -9.20 -18.20
CA LEU A 178 11.51 -10.16 -17.98
C LEU A 178 11.06 -11.37 -17.14
N ILE A 179 10.20 -11.16 -16.14
CA ILE A 179 9.62 -12.28 -15.38
C ILE A 179 8.74 -13.13 -16.29
N TYR A 180 7.90 -12.51 -17.11
CA TYR A 180 7.00 -13.20 -18.02
C TYR A 180 7.75 -13.98 -19.12
N ASP A 181 8.78 -13.36 -19.71
CA ASP A 181 9.63 -13.96 -20.73
C ASP A 181 10.47 -15.11 -20.16
N GLY A 182 11.05 -14.94 -18.97
CA GLY A 182 11.75 -16.01 -18.27
C GLY A 182 10.85 -17.20 -17.92
N LEU A 183 9.58 -16.95 -17.58
CA LEU A 183 8.58 -17.99 -17.30
C LEU A 183 8.19 -18.76 -18.57
N THR A 184 7.94 -18.04 -19.67
CA THR A 184 7.57 -18.67 -20.96
C THR A 184 8.73 -19.42 -21.59
N SER A 185 9.95 -18.92 -21.42
CA SER A 185 11.18 -19.51 -21.96
C SER A 185 11.84 -20.53 -21.00
N SER A 186 11.29 -20.75 -19.80
CA SER A 186 11.82 -21.64 -18.76
C SER A 186 13.26 -21.34 -18.31
N PHE A 187 13.71 -20.08 -18.44
CA PHE A 187 15.01 -19.61 -17.95
C PHE A 187 14.90 -19.13 -16.50
N LYS A 188 15.40 -19.95 -15.57
CA LYS A 188 15.30 -19.75 -14.12
C LYS A 188 16.13 -18.56 -13.64
N SER A 189 17.30 -18.33 -14.24
CA SER A 189 18.18 -17.20 -13.90
C SER A 189 17.50 -15.86 -14.16
N GLU A 190 16.77 -15.74 -15.26
CA GLU A 190 16.03 -14.55 -15.66
C GLU A 190 14.89 -14.25 -14.69
N VAL A 191 14.04 -15.26 -14.42
CA VAL A 191 12.93 -15.12 -13.47
C VAL A 191 13.41 -14.74 -12.08
N LEU A 192 14.46 -15.39 -11.56
CA LEU A 192 14.99 -15.09 -10.23
C LEU A 192 15.55 -13.66 -10.18
N THR A 193 16.37 -13.29 -11.17
CA THR A 193 17.02 -11.97 -11.20
C THR A 193 15.99 -10.85 -11.28
N ALA A 194 15.03 -10.96 -12.21
CA ALA A 194 13.98 -9.96 -12.37
C ALA A 194 13.07 -9.87 -11.14
N SER A 195 12.72 -11.00 -10.52
CA SER A 195 11.92 -11.04 -9.29
C SER A 195 12.65 -10.39 -8.11
N VAL A 196 13.93 -10.71 -7.90
CA VAL A 196 14.76 -10.11 -6.85
C VAL A 196 14.89 -8.61 -7.06
N LEU A 197 15.11 -8.16 -8.29
CA LEU A 197 15.22 -6.75 -8.62
C LEU A 197 13.90 -6.00 -8.39
N CYS A 198 12.77 -6.63 -8.70
CA CYS A 198 11.44 -6.09 -8.42
C CYS A 198 11.18 -5.94 -6.91
N VAL A 199 11.52 -6.95 -6.11
CA VAL A 199 11.39 -6.90 -4.64
C VAL A 199 12.33 -5.85 -4.05
N ALA A 200 13.57 -5.80 -4.50
CA ALA A 200 14.54 -4.79 -4.08
C ALA A 200 14.02 -3.37 -4.38
N LEU A 201 13.46 -3.15 -5.57
CA LEU A 201 12.85 -1.88 -5.95
C LEU A 201 11.68 -1.50 -5.02
N ALA A 202 10.79 -2.44 -4.70
CA ALA A 202 9.69 -2.23 -3.77
C ALA A 202 10.17 -1.82 -2.37
N ILE A 203 11.19 -2.51 -1.85
CA ILE A 203 11.79 -2.21 -0.55
C ILE A 203 12.45 -0.83 -0.57
N VAL A 204 13.24 -0.52 -1.60
CA VAL A 204 13.89 0.79 -1.74
C VAL A 204 12.84 1.91 -1.80
N ALA A 205 11.78 1.74 -2.58
CA ALA A 205 10.70 2.71 -2.67
C ALA A 205 10.01 2.94 -1.31
N ASP A 206 9.67 1.87 -0.58
CA ASP A 206 9.05 1.99 0.75
C ASP A 206 9.99 2.66 1.76
N LEU A 207 11.27 2.27 1.79
CA LEU A 207 12.27 2.87 2.67
C LEU A 207 12.47 4.36 2.40
N LEU A 208 12.49 4.78 1.13
CA LEU A 208 12.57 6.20 0.76
C LEU A 208 11.34 6.97 1.26
N LEU A 209 10.14 6.40 1.14
CA LEU A 209 8.91 7.01 1.65
C LEU A 209 8.88 7.06 3.19
N VAL A 210 9.42 6.05 3.88
CA VAL A 210 9.58 6.05 5.34
C VAL A 210 10.57 7.13 5.78
N ALA A 211 11.71 7.26 5.10
CA ALA A 211 12.68 8.30 5.37
C ALA A 211 12.07 9.70 5.19
N LEU A 212 11.29 9.88 4.12
CA LEU A 212 10.53 11.12 3.88
C LEU A 212 9.49 11.37 4.99
N GLN A 213 8.75 10.35 5.41
CA GLN A 213 7.80 10.46 6.52
C GLN A 213 8.50 10.91 7.81
N TRP A 214 9.69 10.36 8.11
CA TRP A 214 10.44 10.74 9.31
C TRP A 214 10.93 12.19 9.27
N LEU A 215 11.31 12.67 8.09
CA LEU A 215 11.69 14.07 7.88
C LEU A 215 10.48 15.00 8.06
N LEU A 216 9.31 14.59 7.58
CA LEU A 216 8.07 15.35 7.67
C LEU A 216 7.39 15.29 9.04
N THR A 217 7.68 14.29 9.89
CA THR A 217 7.02 14.08 11.21
C THR A 217 7.99 14.09 12.40
N PRO A 218 8.84 15.12 12.59
CA PRO A 218 9.84 15.15 13.66
C PRO A 218 9.23 15.09 15.07
N TRP A 219 8.01 15.60 15.27
CA TRP A 219 7.31 15.62 16.56
C TRP A 219 6.97 14.23 17.11
N ARG A 220 6.95 13.17 16.27
CA ARG A 220 6.76 11.79 16.75
C ARG A 220 8.01 11.21 17.44
N ARG A 221 9.19 11.81 17.25
CA ARG A 221 10.44 11.32 17.88
C ARG A 221 10.41 11.38 19.42
N GLY A 222 9.67 12.31 20.02
CA GLY A 222 9.67 12.54 21.47
C GLY A 222 8.78 11.62 22.32
N ARG A 223 7.89 10.81 21.74
CA ARG A 223 6.92 10.01 22.51
C ARG A 223 7.38 8.59 22.88
N ARG A 224 8.39 8.03 22.22
CA ARG A 224 8.88 6.66 22.50
C ARG A 224 9.69 6.55 23.81
N THR A 225 10.25 7.64 24.31
CA THR A 225 11.09 7.64 25.53
C THR A 225 10.32 7.84 26.84
N ARG A 226 9.06 8.29 26.80
CA ARG A 226 8.30 8.59 28.03
C ARG A 226 7.35 7.48 28.49
N ALA A 227 6.92 6.59 27.59
CA ALA A 227 6.00 5.49 27.92
C ALA A 227 6.65 4.36 28.74
N GLY A 228 7.97 4.19 28.68
CA GLY A 228 8.70 3.20 29.47
C GLY A 228 8.96 3.58 30.93
N ARG A 229 8.61 4.81 31.36
CA ARG A 229 8.96 5.34 32.69
C ARG A 229 7.77 5.51 33.64
N ALA A 230 6.54 5.23 33.18
CA ALA A 230 5.31 5.43 33.95
C ALA A 230 4.72 4.14 34.55
N VAL A 231 5.31 2.97 34.30
CA VAL A 231 4.95 1.74 35.03
C VAL A 231 5.80 1.69 36.30
N GLY A 232 5.34 2.39 37.33
CA GLY A 232 5.79 2.12 38.70
C GLY A 232 5.33 0.71 39.12
N PRO A 233 6.07 0.00 39.98
CA PRO A 233 5.68 -1.34 40.43
C PRO A 233 4.28 -1.30 41.07
N PRO A 234 3.44 -2.31 40.86
CA PRO A 234 2.12 -2.37 41.50
C PRO A 234 2.30 -2.34 43.01
N SER A 235 1.69 -1.36 43.66
CA SER A 235 1.62 -1.27 45.12
C SER A 235 0.92 -2.51 45.65
N ALA A 236 1.67 -3.37 46.35
CA ALA A 236 1.12 -4.50 47.08
C ALA A 236 0.22 -3.98 48.19
N GLY A 237 -1.07 -4.35 48.16
CA GLY A 237 -1.97 -4.13 49.29
C GLY A 237 -3.39 -3.76 48.88
N SER A 238 -4.19 -4.74 48.50
CA SER A 238 -5.63 -4.71 48.79
C SER A 238 -6.12 -6.16 48.94
N PRO A 239 -6.72 -6.53 50.08
CA PRO A 239 -7.09 -7.91 50.36
C PRO A 239 -8.26 -8.35 49.48
N ALA A 240 -8.17 -9.59 49.00
CA ALA A 240 -9.12 -10.23 48.11
C ALA A 240 -10.55 -10.23 48.69
N ALA A 241 -11.50 -9.73 47.89
CA ALA A 241 -12.92 -9.95 48.11
C ALA A 241 -13.23 -11.45 47.95
N SER A 242 -13.91 -12.01 48.94
CA SER A 242 -14.35 -13.40 48.99
C SER A 242 -15.37 -13.72 47.87
N PRO A 243 -15.36 -14.93 47.28
CA PRO A 243 -16.37 -15.30 46.29
C PRO A 243 -17.75 -15.54 46.93
N PRO A 244 -18.86 -15.22 46.24
CA PRO A 244 -20.20 -15.48 46.76
C PRO A 244 -20.53 -16.99 46.74
N ALA A 245 -21.22 -17.42 47.80
CA ALA A 245 -21.65 -18.79 48.04
C ALA A 245 -22.64 -19.30 46.98
N ALA A 246 -22.47 -20.57 46.59
CA ALA A 246 -23.32 -21.28 45.65
C ALA A 246 -24.75 -21.48 46.18
N SER A 247 -25.75 -21.19 45.34
CA SER A 247 -27.17 -21.48 45.58
C SER A 247 -27.52 -22.94 45.27
N PRO A 248 -28.42 -23.60 46.03
CA PRO A 248 -28.82 -24.99 45.78
C PRO A 248 -29.74 -25.14 44.55
N LEU A 249 -29.55 -26.20 43.78
CA LEU A 249 -30.43 -26.62 42.66
C LEU A 249 -31.79 -27.12 43.18
N PRO A 250 -32.91 -26.83 42.50
CA PRO A 250 -34.22 -27.40 42.82
C PRO A 250 -34.36 -28.86 42.33
N PRO A 251 -35.24 -29.67 42.97
CA PRO A 251 -35.38 -31.10 42.71
C PRO A 251 -36.04 -31.39 41.36
N GLN A 252 -35.47 -32.36 40.62
CA GLN A 252 -36.04 -32.96 39.41
C GLN A 252 -37.27 -33.79 39.80
N GLY A 253 -38.46 -33.27 39.51
CA GLY A 253 -39.74 -33.96 39.65
C GLY A 253 -40.04 -34.80 38.41
N THR A 254 -40.27 -36.08 38.63
CA THR A 254 -40.80 -37.10 37.71
C THR A 254 -42.22 -36.81 37.23
N ALA A 255 -42.51 -37.19 35.98
CA ALA A 255 -43.63 -38.05 35.56
C ALA A 255 -44.44 -37.55 34.35
N ALA A 256 -44.79 -38.55 33.52
CA ALA A 256 -45.76 -38.64 32.43
C ALA A 256 -45.32 -38.17 31.03
#